data_AF-A0AA43R1V1-F1
#
_entry.id   AF-A0AA43R1V1-F1
#
_cell.length_a   1.000
_cell.length_b   1.000
_cell.length_c   1.000
_cell.angle_alpha   90.00
_cell.angle_beta   90.00
_cell.angle_gamma   90.00
#
_symmetry.space_group_name_H-M   'P 1'
#
loop_
_entity.id
_entity.type
_entity.pdbx_description
1 polymer ?
#
loop_
_entity_poly.entity_id
_entity_poly.type
_entity_poly.pdbx_seq_one_letter_code
_entity_poly.pdbx_strand_id
1 'polypeptide(L)'
;MNIITFKTLLIIFFVFALILFTSFFTLFLLFFAPILKRILLKKDAKKIFLSKKIRINQHFFKTINQKIKISFIFLSIFLAISILTILSIFYPWLDVLINLPQWKAKINLFVLFPFFTMASSLFIFIFSLTLIIQLCIIKREFKNWEIENKRLNGVLFENIENIESKEIFNTFKFSNDLNMTYITNVWPSFSKQYKIKNRNWKNRFYKYNETKRDEEFYYFLIFNYEDVAIDNTIFKIEDYSYIYQNRDQIFSYNKKTGE
;
A
#
# COMPACT_ATOMS: atom_id res chain seq x y z
N MET A 1 25.29 2.01 40.43
CA MET A 1 23.80 2.00 40.47
C MET A 1 23.32 0.85 41.34
N ASN A 2 22.31 1.02 42.19
CA ASN A 2 21.77 -0.08 43.00
C ASN A 2 21.15 -1.15 42.08
N ILE A 3 21.34 -2.44 42.41
CA ILE A 3 20.82 -3.60 41.65
C ILE A 3 19.31 -3.50 41.44
N ILE A 4 18.57 -2.98 42.42
CA ILE A 4 17.13 -2.76 42.31
C ILE A 4 16.83 -1.72 41.22
N THR A 5 17.50 -0.56 41.26
CA THR A 5 17.35 0.51 40.26
C THR A 5 17.69 0.03 38.84
N PHE A 6 18.73 -0.80 38.69
CA PHE A 6 19.11 -1.39 37.41
C PHE A 6 18.08 -2.40 36.87
N LYS A 7 17.55 -3.28 37.73
CA LYS A 7 16.48 -4.22 37.35
C LYS A 7 15.22 -3.48 36.89
N THR A 8 14.83 -2.43 37.62
CA THR A 8 13.68 -1.61 37.25
C THR A 8 13.89 -0.93 35.90
N LEU A 9 15.07 -0.37 35.64
CA LEU A 9 15.43 0.19 34.34
C LEU A 9 15.34 -0.84 33.21
N LEU A 10 15.88 -2.04 33.40
CA LEU A 10 15.81 -3.13 32.42
C LEU A 10 14.37 -3.53 32.08
N ILE A 11 13.50 -3.64 33.07
CA ILE A 11 12.08 -3.96 32.87
C ILE A 11 11.39 -2.83 32.09
N ILE A 12 11.66 -1.56 32.44
CA ILE A 12 11.12 -0.40 31.73
C ILE A 12 11.56 -0.42 30.25
N PHE A 13 12.85 -0.66 29.98
CA PHE A 13 13.36 -0.76 28.60
C PHE A 13 12.73 -1.92 27.83
N PHE A 14 12.55 -3.08 28.45
CA PHE A 14 11.90 -4.21 27.82
C PHE A 14 10.43 -3.93 27.48
N VAL A 15 9.68 -3.33 28.41
CA VAL A 15 8.28 -2.93 28.16
C VAL A 15 8.21 -1.90 27.03
N PHE A 16 9.11 -0.91 27.03
CA PHE A 16 9.17 0.09 25.97
C PHE A 16 9.49 -0.52 24.60
N ALA A 17 10.43 -1.46 24.54
CA ALA A 17 10.75 -2.21 23.32
C ALA A 17 9.55 -2.97 22.78
N LEU A 18 8.80 -3.63 23.67
CA LEU A 18 7.62 -4.39 23.30
C LEU A 18 6.51 -3.47 22.76
N ILE A 19 6.32 -2.29 23.36
CA ILE A 19 5.41 -1.25 22.88
C ILE A 19 5.87 -0.73 21.51
N LEU A 20 7.16 -0.46 21.31
CA LEU A 20 7.71 -0.03 20.02
C LEU A 20 7.51 -1.09 18.93
N PHE A 21 7.79 -2.36 19.25
CA PHE A 21 7.63 -3.46 18.30
C PHE A 21 6.17 -3.67 17.92
N THR A 22 5.27 -3.71 18.90
CA THR A 22 3.83 -3.88 18.65
C THR A 22 3.23 -2.68 17.92
N SER A 23 3.59 -1.45 18.28
CA SER A 23 3.15 -0.24 17.57
C SER A 23 3.67 -0.19 16.14
N PHE A 24 4.91 -0.59 15.88
CA PHE A 24 5.46 -0.71 14.54
C PHE A 24 4.62 -1.65 13.67
N PHE A 25 4.38 -2.88 14.13
CA PHE A 25 3.59 -3.86 13.37
C PHE A 25 2.15 -3.41 13.16
N THR A 26 1.54 -2.82 14.19
CA THR A 26 0.16 -2.31 14.11
C THR A 26 0.06 -1.19 13.10
N LEU A 27 0.94 -0.19 13.17
CA LEU A 27 0.96 0.93 12.23
C LEU A 27 1.33 0.47 10.82
N PHE A 28 2.24 -0.49 10.68
CA PHE A 28 2.59 -1.09 9.40
C PHE A 28 1.38 -1.76 8.75
N LEU A 29 0.65 -2.61 9.47
CA LEU A 29 -0.51 -3.33 8.93
C LEU A 29 -1.68 -2.40 8.62
N LEU A 30 -1.94 -1.40 9.47
CA LEU A 30 -3.10 -0.52 9.33
C LEU A 30 -2.89 0.58 8.28
N PHE A 31 -1.68 1.16 8.20
CA PHE A 31 -1.44 2.34 7.36
C PHE A 31 -0.56 2.04 6.16
N PHE A 32 0.58 1.36 6.36
CA PHE A 32 1.58 1.21 5.30
C PHE A 32 1.22 0.09 4.31
N ALA A 33 0.90 -1.11 4.79
CA ALA A 33 0.64 -2.27 3.95
C ALA A 33 -0.49 -2.02 2.93
N PRO A 34 -1.61 -1.36 3.26
CA PRO A 34 -2.64 -1.01 2.28
C PRO A 34 -2.14 -0.04 1.21
N ILE A 35 -1.29 0.93 1.58
CA ILE A 35 -0.71 1.88 0.63
C ILE A 35 0.25 1.17 -0.31
N LEU A 36 1.16 0.35 0.23
CA LEU A 36 2.14 -0.40 -0.55
C LEU A 36 1.44 -1.35 -1.53
N LYS A 37 0.44 -2.10 -1.07
CA LYS A 37 -0.36 -2.99 -1.93
C LYS A 37 -0.97 -2.22 -3.10
N ARG A 38 -1.54 -1.03 -2.86
CA ARG A 38 -2.10 -0.18 -3.92
C ARG A 38 -1.04 0.31 -4.90
N ILE A 39 0.17 0.63 -4.44
CA ILE A 39 1.27 1.09 -5.29
C ILE A 39 1.79 -0.07 -6.16
N LEU A 40 1.93 -1.27 -5.59
CA LEU A 40 2.38 -2.46 -6.33
C LEU A 40 1.39 -2.82 -7.44
N LEU A 41 0.09 -2.87 -7.14
CA LEU A 41 -0.94 -3.10 -8.16
C LEU A 41 -0.88 -2.06 -9.30
N LYS A 42 -0.51 -0.82 -8.97
CA LYS A 42 -0.37 0.27 -9.93
C LYS A 42 0.82 0.13 -10.87
N LYS A 43 1.89 -0.51 -10.41
CA LYS A 43 3.09 -0.73 -11.21
C LYS A 43 2.81 -1.65 -12.39
N ASP A 44 2.01 -2.69 -12.19
CA ASP A 44 1.75 -3.72 -13.21
C ASP A 44 0.94 -3.17 -14.40
N ALA A 45 0.04 -2.21 -14.14
CA ALA A 45 -0.71 -1.52 -15.18
C ALA A 45 0.17 -0.81 -16.21
N LYS A 46 1.41 -0.41 -15.85
CA LYS A 46 2.35 0.29 -16.75
C LYS A 46 2.44 -0.36 -18.13
N LYS A 47 2.67 -1.67 -18.16
CA LYS A 47 2.98 -2.42 -19.39
C LYS A 47 1.85 -2.30 -20.42
N ILE A 48 0.61 -2.37 -19.94
CA ILE A 48 -0.60 -2.42 -20.76
C ILE A 48 -0.88 -1.05 -21.40
N PHE A 49 -0.81 0.03 -20.62
CA PHE A 49 -1.07 1.38 -21.14
C PHE A 49 -0.03 1.79 -22.19
N LEU A 50 1.24 1.43 -21.96
CA LEU A 50 2.30 1.71 -22.92
C LEU A 50 2.16 0.88 -24.19
N SER A 51 1.82 -0.41 -24.10
CA SER A 51 1.63 -1.25 -25.29
C SER A 51 0.48 -0.76 -26.18
N LYS A 52 -0.58 -0.19 -25.56
CA LYS A 52 -1.74 0.35 -26.27
C LYS A 52 -1.60 1.81 -26.68
N LYS A 53 -0.46 2.46 -26.40
CA LYS A 53 -0.22 3.90 -26.62
C LYS A 53 -1.29 4.79 -25.98
N ILE A 54 -1.79 4.41 -24.80
CA ILE A 54 -2.79 5.18 -24.06
C ILE A 54 -2.09 6.05 -23.02
N ARG A 55 -2.43 7.34 -23.01
CA ARG A 55 -1.87 8.29 -22.04
C ARG A 55 -2.71 8.33 -20.78
N ILE A 56 -2.02 8.34 -19.64
CA ILE A 56 -2.61 8.54 -18.32
C ILE A 56 -2.43 10.00 -17.90
N ASN A 57 -3.43 10.54 -17.20
CA ASN A 57 -3.41 11.89 -16.68
C ASN A 57 -2.21 12.12 -15.72
N GLN A 58 -1.53 13.26 -15.82
CA GLN A 58 -0.42 13.64 -14.95
C GLN A 58 -0.77 13.58 -13.45
N HIS A 59 -2.04 13.80 -13.09
CA HIS A 59 -2.55 13.70 -11.73
C HIS A 59 -2.30 12.31 -11.12
N PHE A 60 -2.41 11.24 -11.91
CA PHE A 60 -2.11 9.86 -11.49
C PHE A 60 -0.72 9.75 -10.87
N PHE A 61 0.29 10.27 -11.58
CA PHE A 61 1.69 10.20 -11.17
C PHE A 61 1.94 11.07 -9.93
N LYS A 62 1.30 12.26 -9.85
CA LYS A 62 1.39 13.14 -8.67
C LYS A 62 0.87 12.43 -7.41
N THR A 63 -0.34 11.86 -7.46
CA THR A 63 -0.92 11.15 -6.31
C THR A 63 -0.06 9.98 -5.88
N ILE A 64 0.51 9.22 -6.83
CA ILE A 64 1.38 8.09 -6.49
C ILE A 64 2.69 8.53 -5.86
N ASN A 65 3.33 9.55 -6.41
CA ASN A 65 4.55 10.12 -5.84
C ASN A 65 4.31 10.66 -4.42
N GLN A 66 3.15 11.25 -4.15
CA GLN A 66 2.79 11.69 -2.80
C GLN A 66 2.60 10.51 -1.83
N LYS A 67 1.90 9.44 -2.25
CA LYS A 67 1.74 8.22 -1.45
C LYS A 67 3.09 7.55 -1.15
N ILE A 68 3.99 7.49 -2.15
CA ILE A 68 5.37 7.02 -1.97
C ILE A 68 6.12 7.91 -0.97
N LYS A 69 6.04 9.24 -1.10
CA LYS A 69 6.72 10.17 -0.18
C LYS A 69 6.29 9.99 1.27
N ILE A 70 4.99 9.89 1.52
CA ILE A 70 4.45 9.63 2.87
C ILE A 70 4.96 8.29 3.41
N SER A 71 4.98 7.26 2.56
CA SER A 71 5.49 5.93 2.90
C SER A 71 6.98 5.95 3.26
N PHE A 72 7.80 6.73 2.55
CA PHE A 72 9.20 6.96 2.89
C PHE A 72 9.36 7.60 4.27
N ILE A 73 8.63 8.70 4.52
CA ILE A 73 8.70 9.43 5.80
C ILE A 73 8.36 8.48 6.96
N PHE A 74 7.28 7.70 6.81
CA PHE A 74 6.86 6.71 7.79
C PHE A 74 7.98 5.71 8.11
N LEU A 75 8.59 5.07 7.10
CA LEU A 75 9.65 4.09 7.31
C LEU A 75 10.94 4.71 7.87
N SER A 76 11.28 5.94 7.45
CA SER A 76 12.46 6.65 7.97
C SER A 76 12.33 6.95 9.45
N ILE A 77 11.14 7.26 9.95
CA ILE A 77 10.90 7.46 11.40
C ILE A 77 11.20 6.18 12.17
N PHE A 78 10.72 5.02 11.71
CA PHE A 78 11.00 3.74 12.38
C PHE A 78 12.46 3.33 12.29
N LEU A 79 13.13 3.63 11.17
CA LEU A 79 14.55 3.39 11.02
C LEU A 79 15.35 4.23 12.03
N ALA A 80 15.02 5.50 12.20
CA ALA A 80 15.65 6.38 13.18
C ALA A 80 15.41 5.91 14.63
N ILE A 81 14.18 5.57 14.99
CA ILE A 81 13.83 5.05 16.32
C ILE A 81 14.59 3.73 16.59
N SER A 82 14.71 2.86 15.60
CA SER A 82 15.44 1.60 15.72
C SER A 82 16.93 1.82 15.99
N ILE A 83 17.57 2.74 15.27
CA ILE A 83 18.99 3.11 15.50
C ILE A 83 19.17 3.64 16.92
N LEU A 84 18.31 4.58 17.34
CA LEU A 84 18.39 5.16 18.69
C LEU A 84 18.22 4.09 19.78
N THR A 85 17.29 3.15 19.57
CA THR A 85 17.04 2.06 20.52
C THR A 85 18.25 1.13 20.62
N ILE A 86 18.84 0.73 19.48
CA ILE A 86 20.06 -0.10 19.44
C ILE A 86 21.21 0.60 20.19
N LEU A 87 21.48 1.87 19.88
CA LEU A 87 22.56 2.64 20.53
C LEU A 87 22.31 2.78 22.04
N SER A 88 21.08 3.12 22.44
CA SER A 88 20.72 3.34 23.85
C SER A 88 20.86 2.11 24.74
N ILE A 89 20.80 0.91 24.16
CA ILE A 89 20.87 -0.36 24.90
C ILE A 89 22.25 -0.98 24.80
N PHE A 90 22.90 -0.84 23.64
CA PHE A 90 24.22 -1.41 23.41
C PHE A 90 25.26 -0.86 24.38
N TYR A 91 25.33 0.47 24.58
CA TYR A 91 26.33 1.08 25.45
C TYR A 91 26.18 0.67 26.93
N PRO A 92 24.99 0.77 27.57
CA PRO A 92 24.81 0.31 28.94
C PRO A 92 24.99 -1.20 29.11
N TRP A 93 24.62 -2.00 28.10
CA TRP A 93 24.77 -3.45 28.16
C TRP A 93 26.24 -3.88 28.08
N LEU A 94 27.03 -3.25 27.20
CA LEU A 94 28.47 -3.51 27.07
C LEU A 94 29.22 -3.18 28.37
N ASP A 95 28.90 -2.04 28.98
CA ASP A 95 29.49 -1.60 30.26
C ASP A 95 29.19 -2.58 31.41
N VAL A 96 27.95 -3.06 31.47
CA VAL A 96 27.49 -4.10 32.41
C VAL A 96 28.21 -5.43 32.17
N LEU A 97 28.43 -5.82 30.92
CA LEU A 97 29.13 -7.06 30.55
C LEU A 97 30.61 -7.05 30.96
N ILE A 98 31.26 -5.89 30.84
CA ILE A 98 32.66 -5.69 31.18
C ILE A 98 32.86 -5.62 32.70
N ASN A 99 31.92 -5.01 33.44
CA ASN A 99 32.11 -4.67 34.85
C ASN A 99 31.41 -5.60 35.86
N LEU A 100 30.65 -6.61 35.43
CA LEU A 100 30.01 -7.56 36.36
C LEU A 100 30.88 -8.81 36.66
N PRO A 101 31.09 -9.14 37.95
CA PRO A 101 31.67 -10.43 38.31
C PRO A 101 30.70 -11.56 37.95
N GLN A 102 31.14 -12.43 37.04
CA GLN A 102 30.36 -13.49 36.37
C GLN A 102 29.60 -14.43 37.33
N TRP A 103 29.96 -14.47 38.62
CA TRP A 103 29.54 -15.50 39.57
C TRP A 103 28.32 -15.08 40.41
N LYS A 104 27.88 -13.81 40.32
CA LYS A 104 26.71 -13.28 41.07
C LYS A 104 25.45 -13.08 40.21
N ALA A 105 25.54 -13.24 38.90
CA ALA A 105 24.39 -13.04 38.03
C ALA A 105 23.51 -14.29 37.98
N LYS A 106 22.21 -14.16 38.31
CA LYS A 106 21.19 -15.05 37.74
C LYS A 106 21.14 -14.72 36.23
N ILE A 107 22.04 -15.36 35.48
CA ILE A 107 22.49 -15.00 34.12
C ILE A 107 21.37 -14.90 33.08
N ASN A 108 20.26 -15.63 33.24
CA ASN A 108 19.29 -15.75 32.15
C ASN A 108 18.51 -14.45 31.89
N LEU A 109 17.86 -13.84 32.90
CA LEU A 109 17.01 -12.66 32.63
C LEU A 109 17.80 -11.38 32.32
N PHE A 110 19.00 -11.22 32.88
CA PHE A 110 19.82 -10.02 32.69
C PHE A 110 20.49 -9.90 31.32
N VAL A 111 20.79 -11.05 30.69
CA VAL A 111 21.38 -11.08 29.35
C VAL A 111 20.29 -11.13 28.27
N LEU A 112 19.17 -11.82 28.53
CA LEU A 112 18.12 -12.04 27.54
C LEU A 112 17.33 -10.77 27.19
N PHE A 113 17.06 -9.86 28.14
CA PHE A 113 16.24 -8.67 27.86
C PHE A 113 16.91 -7.63 26.94
N PRO A 114 18.19 -7.23 27.16
CA PRO A 114 18.91 -6.36 26.22
C PRO A 114 19.05 -7.01 24.85
N PHE A 115 19.36 -8.32 24.82
CA PHE A 115 19.51 -9.06 23.59
C PHE A 115 18.20 -9.10 22.79
N PHE A 116 17.07 -9.44 23.43
CA PHE A 116 15.76 -9.42 22.78
C PHE A 116 15.42 -8.04 22.24
N THR A 117 15.67 -7.00 23.02
CA THR A 117 15.37 -5.63 22.60
C THR A 117 16.21 -5.23 21.40
N MET A 118 17.53 -5.46 21.43
CA MET A 118 18.42 -5.22 20.29
C MET A 118 18.01 -6.01 19.06
N ALA A 119 17.68 -7.29 19.20
CA ALA A 119 17.23 -8.13 18.10
C ALA A 119 15.92 -7.60 17.48
N SER A 120 14.97 -7.17 18.32
CA SER A 120 13.70 -6.61 17.85
C SER A 120 13.89 -5.29 17.09
N SER A 121 14.74 -4.39 17.59
CA SER A 121 15.08 -3.14 16.90
C SER A 121 15.87 -3.39 15.61
N LEU A 122 16.79 -4.35 15.61
CA LEU A 122 17.54 -4.75 14.41
C LEU A 122 16.61 -5.31 13.34
N PHE A 123 15.62 -6.11 13.74
CA PHE A 123 14.60 -6.60 12.83
C PHE A 123 13.81 -5.44 12.20
N ILE A 124 13.29 -4.50 13.00
CA ILE A 124 12.56 -3.33 12.49
C ILE A 124 13.42 -2.51 11.54
N PHE A 125 14.70 -2.33 11.87
CA PHE A 125 15.68 -1.64 11.04
C PHE A 125 15.83 -2.31 9.67
N ILE A 126 16.17 -3.61 9.65
CA ILE A 126 16.38 -4.36 8.40
C ILE A 126 15.09 -4.35 7.57
N PHE A 127 13.96 -4.64 8.19
CA PHE A 127 12.67 -4.69 7.52
C PHE A 127 12.29 -3.33 6.90
N SER A 128 12.45 -2.23 7.66
CA SER A 128 12.20 -0.88 7.15
C SER A 128 13.14 -0.51 6.00
N LEU A 129 14.41 -0.88 6.10
CA LEU A 129 15.41 -0.65 5.06
C LEU A 129 15.05 -1.40 3.77
N THR A 130 14.66 -2.68 3.87
CA THR A 130 14.21 -3.47 2.72
C THR A 130 13.03 -2.81 2.01
N LEU A 131 12.04 -2.33 2.76
CA LEU A 131 10.88 -1.64 2.20
C LEU A 131 11.24 -0.29 1.57
N ILE A 132 12.16 0.46 2.16
CA ILE A 132 12.69 1.71 1.59
C ILE A 132 13.33 1.43 0.23
N ILE A 133 14.16 0.39 0.13
CA ILE A 133 14.80 -0.01 -1.13
C ILE A 133 13.75 -0.37 -2.19
N GLN A 134 12.73 -1.16 -1.81
CA GLN A 134 11.62 -1.49 -2.71
C GLN A 134 10.88 -0.23 -3.19
N LEU A 135 10.58 0.71 -2.30
CA LEU A 135 9.94 1.98 -2.67
C LEU A 135 10.82 2.83 -3.60
N CYS A 136 12.15 2.82 -3.44
CA CYS A 136 13.08 3.47 -4.37
C CYS A 136 12.97 2.90 -5.79
N ILE A 137 12.94 1.56 -5.90
CA ILE A 137 12.81 0.86 -7.19
C ILE A 137 11.48 1.24 -7.85
N ILE A 138 10.37 1.14 -7.10
CA ILE A 138 9.03 1.48 -7.56
C ILE A 138 8.96 2.94 -8.01
N LYS A 139 9.52 3.87 -7.23
CA LYS A 139 9.56 5.30 -7.57
C LYS A 139 10.26 5.54 -8.90
N ARG A 140 11.37 4.83 -9.14
CA ARG A 140 12.11 4.91 -10.41
C ARG A 140 11.24 4.40 -11.57
N GLU A 141 10.51 3.31 -11.39
CA GLU A 141 9.62 2.77 -12.41
C GLU A 141 8.47 3.71 -12.77
N PHE A 142 7.81 4.32 -11.77
CA PHE A 142 6.78 5.34 -12.02
C PHE A 142 7.34 6.59 -12.68
N LYS A 143 8.54 7.03 -12.31
CA LYS A 143 9.21 8.16 -12.99
C LYS A 143 9.50 7.83 -14.45
N ASN A 144 9.98 6.62 -14.73
CA ASN A 144 10.21 6.17 -16.10
C ASN A 144 8.90 6.10 -16.89
N TRP A 145 7.85 5.57 -16.27
CA TRP A 145 6.51 5.56 -16.88
C TRP A 145 6.01 6.98 -17.16
N GLU A 146 6.18 7.92 -16.24
CA GLU A 146 5.78 9.31 -16.44
C GLU A 146 6.51 9.95 -17.65
N ILE A 147 7.80 9.66 -17.81
CA ILE A 147 8.59 10.12 -18.95
C ILE A 147 8.09 9.50 -20.26
N GLU A 148 7.88 8.19 -20.28
CA GLU A 148 7.33 7.47 -21.44
C GLU A 148 5.92 8.00 -21.80
N ASN A 149 5.08 8.22 -20.79
CA ASN A 149 3.72 8.77 -20.92
C ASN A 149 3.69 10.20 -21.49
N LYS A 150 4.71 11.02 -21.19
CA LYS A 150 4.87 12.35 -21.78
C LYS A 150 5.32 12.33 -23.24
N ARG A 151 6.07 11.29 -23.64
CA ARG A 151 6.56 11.09 -25.01
C ARG A 151 5.55 10.41 -25.92
N LEU A 152 4.54 9.75 -25.35
CA LEU A 152 3.45 9.15 -26.11
C LEU A 152 2.63 10.23 -26.83
N ASN A 153 2.60 10.18 -28.17
CA ASN A 153 1.53 10.77 -28.98
C ASN A 153 0.32 9.83 -28.98
N GLY A 154 -0.28 9.66 -27.79
CA GLY A 154 -1.42 8.79 -27.54
C GLY A 154 -2.66 9.56 -27.12
N VAL A 155 -3.81 8.91 -27.18
CA VAL A 155 -5.08 9.45 -26.68
C VAL A 155 -5.09 9.39 -25.14
N LEU A 156 -5.55 10.45 -24.48
CA LEU A 156 -5.78 10.42 -23.03
C LEU A 156 -6.85 9.38 -22.72
N PHE A 157 -6.65 8.60 -21.65
CA PHE A 157 -7.61 7.57 -21.24
C PHE A 157 -9.05 8.08 -21.19
N GLU A 158 -9.28 9.28 -20.66
CA GLU A 158 -10.61 9.89 -20.55
C GLU A 158 -11.16 10.48 -21.84
N ASN A 159 -10.41 10.44 -22.95
CA ASN A 159 -10.80 10.97 -24.26
C ASN A 159 -10.84 9.88 -25.34
N ILE A 160 -10.74 8.61 -24.97
CA ILE A 160 -10.83 7.51 -25.94
C ILE A 160 -12.28 7.46 -26.42
N GLU A 161 -12.49 7.72 -27.72
CA GLU A 161 -13.79 7.58 -28.38
C GLU A 161 -14.19 6.10 -28.37
N ASN A 162 -15.34 5.81 -27.75
CA ASN A 162 -15.95 4.50 -27.78
C ASN A 162 -17.31 4.60 -28.46
N ILE A 163 -17.58 3.67 -29.38
CA ILE A 163 -18.88 3.52 -30.01
C ILE A 163 -19.79 2.89 -28.94
N GLU A 164 -20.85 3.61 -28.60
CA GLU A 164 -21.75 3.35 -27.47
C GLU A 164 -22.04 1.86 -27.19
N SER A 165 -21.71 1.41 -25.97
CA SER A 165 -22.48 0.36 -25.32
C SER A 165 -23.09 0.89 -24.04
N LYS A 166 -24.30 1.45 -24.18
CA LYS A 166 -25.15 1.88 -23.07
C LYS A 166 -25.36 0.75 -22.04
N GLU A 167 -25.34 -0.49 -22.50
CA GLU A 167 -25.48 -1.70 -21.68
C GLU A 167 -24.31 -1.90 -20.70
N ILE A 168 -23.08 -1.66 -21.16
CA ILE A 168 -21.87 -1.73 -20.30
C ILE A 168 -21.92 -0.66 -19.22
N PHE A 169 -22.26 0.59 -19.59
CA PHE A 169 -22.40 1.67 -18.63
C PHE A 169 -23.55 1.42 -17.62
N ASN A 170 -24.67 0.87 -18.07
CA ASN A 170 -25.80 0.50 -17.22
C ASN A 170 -25.41 -0.53 -16.16
N THR A 171 -24.47 -1.44 -16.47
CA THR A 171 -23.91 -2.40 -15.50
C THR A 171 -23.30 -1.67 -14.31
N PHE A 172 -22.57 -0.57 -14.50
CA PHE A 172 -22.03 0.22 -13.39
C PHE A 172 -23.05 1.18 -12.78
N LYS A 173 -23.93 1.77 -13.59
CA LYS A 173 -24.91 2.75 -13.13
C LYS A 173 -25.98 2.13 -12.24
N PHE A 174 -26.48 0.94 -12.56
CA PHE A 174 -27.60 0.33 -11.83
C PHE A 174 -27.18 -0.81 -10.90
N SER A 175 -25.93 -1.27 -10.93
CA SER A 175 -25.47 -2.28 -9.98
C SER A 175 -25.32 -1.72 -8.56
N ASN A 176 -25.99 -2.38 -7.62
CA ASN A 176 -25.67 -2.27 -6.20
C ASN A 176 -24.47 -3.16 -5.85
N ASP A 177 -24.37 -4.32 -6.49
CA ASP A 177 -23.28 -5.29 -6.30
C ASP A 177 -22.52 -5.49 -7.61
N LEU A 178 -21.18 -5.55 -7.57
CA LEU A 178 -20.36 -5.97 -8.72
C LEU A 178 -19.79 -7.36 -8.47
N ASN A 179 -20.07 -8.33 -9.34
CA ASN A 179 -19.38 -9.63 -9.29
C ASN A 179 -18.09 -9.54 -10.08
N MET A 180 -16.95 -9.51 -9.40
CA MET A 180 -15.64 -9.47 -10.02
C MET A 180 -15.04 -10.87 -10.06
N THR A 181 -14.73 -11.37 -11.26
CA THR A 181 -14.00 -12.64 -11.45
C THR A 181 -12.58 -12.32 -11.88
N TYR A 182 -11.62 -12.53 -10.98
CA TYR A 182 -10.20 -12.36 -11.24
C TYR A 182 -9.65 -13.59 -11.95
N ILE A 183 -9.05 -13.40 -13.11
CA ILE A 183 -8.44 -14.46 -13.90
C ILE A 183 -6.93 -14.39 -13.64
N THR A 184 -6.41 -15.32 -12.84
CA THR A 184 -4.97 -15.42 -12.60
C THR A 184 -4.38 -16.48 -13.51
N ASN A 185 -3.47 -16.10 -14.40
CA ASN A 185 -2.69 -17.06 -15.17
C ASN A 185 -1.57 -17.61 -14.28
N VAL A 186 -1.79 -18.78 -13.71
CA VAL A 186 -0.80 -19.44 -12.84
C VAL A 186 0.33 -19.94 -13.74
N TRP A 187 -0.01 -20.59 -14.86
CA TRP A 187 0.91 -21.07 -15.90
C TRP A 187 0.35 -20.68 -17.28
N PRO A 188 1.16 -20.67 -18.37
CA PRO A 188 0.70 -20.30 -19.72
C PRO A 188 -0.54 -21.06 -20.22
N SER A 189 -0.79 -22.26 -19.69
CA SER A 189 -1.92 -23.12 -20.03
C SER A 189 -2.90 -23.34 -18.88
N PHE A 190 -2.70 -22.67 -17.73
CA PHE A 190 -3.52 -22.89 -16.53
C PHE A 190 -3.94 -21.55 -15.92
N SER A 191 -5.18 -21.14 -16.22
CA SER A 191 -5.82 -20.02 -15.57
C SER A 191 -6.67 -20.50 -14.40
N LYS A 192 -6.59 -19.80 -13.28
CA LYS A 192 -7.47 -19.99 -12.12
C LYS A 192 -8.35 -18.76 -11.97
N GLN A 193 -9.63 -18.99 -11.76
CA GLN A 193 -10.62 -17.92 -11.60
C GLN A 193 -11.02 -17.78 -10.13
N TYR A 194 -11.01 -16.55 -9.63
CA TYR A 194 -11.46 -16.22 -8.27
C TYR A 194 -12.63 -15.25 -8.34
N LYS A 195 -13.80 -15.67 -7.87
CA LYS A 195 -15.01 -14.84 -7.84
C LYS A 195 -15.12 -14.09 -6.53
N ILE A 196 -15.26 -12.77 -6.59
CA ILE A 196 -15.48 -11.88 -5.46
C ILE A 196 -16.74 -11.07 -5.74
N LYS A 197 -17.75 -11.20 -4.89
CA LYS A 197 -18.93 -10.34 -4.91
C LYS A 197 -18.67 -9.08 -4.09
N ASN A 198 -18.55 -7.94 -4.75
CA ASN A 198 -18.35 -6.65 -4.11
C ASN A 198 -19.71 -5.99 -3.85
N ARG A 199 -20.28 -6.27 -2.68
CA ARG A 199 -21.59 -5.77 -2.29
C ARG A 199 -21.56 -4.27 -2.02
N ASN A 200 -22.58 -3.53 -2.45
CA ASN A 200 -22.69 -2.08 -2.26
C ASN A 200 -21.41 -1.33 -2.65
N TRP A 201 -20.82 -1.71 -3.79
CA TRP A 201 -19.48 -1.28 -4.18
C TRP A 201 -19.33 0.25 -4.26
N LYS A 202 -20.43 0.98 -4.55
CA LYS A 202 -20.47 2.44 -4.61
C LYS A 202 -20.27 3.12 -3.25
N ASN A 203 -20.68 2.48 -2.15
CA ASN A 203 -20.55 3.05 -0.80
C ASN A 203 -19.10 3.32 -0.41
N ARG A 204 -18.15 2.56 -0.97
CA ARG A 204 -16.72 2.80 -0.74
C ARG A 204 -16.23 4.12 -1.33
N PHE A 205 -16.97 4.71 -2.27
CA PHE A 205 -16.65 5.97 -2.93
C PHE A 205 -17.39 7.16 -2.31
N TYR A 206 -18.62 6.94 -1.83
CA TYR A 206 -19.43 7.99 -1.19
C TYR A 206 -18.83 8.55 0.12
N LYS A 207 -17.90 7.83 0.75
CA LYS A 207 -17.13 8.33 1.91
C LYS A 207 -16.08 9.40 1.57
N TYR A 208 -15.88 9.72 0.29
CA TYR A 208 -14.89 10.68 -0.19
C TYR A 208 -15.56 11.94 -0.72
N ASN A 209 -14.87 13.08 -0.61
CA ASN A 209 -15.27 14.30 -1.31
C ASN A 209 -15.16 14.11 -2.84
N GLU A 210 -15.76 15.01 -3.63
CA GLU A 210 -15.87 14.84 -5.08
C GLU A 210 -14.51 14.62 -5.76
N THR A 211 -13.49 15.42 -5.42
CA THR A 211 -12.13 15.28 -5.99
C THR A 211 -11.52 13.90 -5.69
N LYS A 212 -11.55 13.46 -4.43
CA LYS A 212 -10.95 12.18 -4.03
C LYS A 212 -11.77 10.99 -4.54
N ARG A 213 -13.08 11.16 -4.69
CA ARG A 213 -13.97 10.17 -5.30
C ARG A 213 -13.59 9.96 -6.76
N ASP A 214 -13.45 11.03 -7.53
CA ASP A 214 -13.08 10.97 -8.94
C ASP A 214 -11.72 10.29 -9.14
N GLU A 215 -10.72 10.64 -8.31
CA GLU A 215 -9.43 9.95 -8.29
C GLU A 215 -9.54 8.45 -8.00
N GLU A 216 -10.23 8.07 -6.92
CA GLU A 216 -10.35 6.66 -6.53
C GLU A 216 -11.18 5.86 -7.55
N PHE A 217 -12.15 6.50 -8.22
CA PHE A 217 -12.92 5.88 -9.29
C PHE A 217 -12.08 5.67 -10.55
N TYR A 218 -11.31 6.67 -10.97
CA TYR A 218 -10.33 6.55 -12.06
C TYR A 218 -9.41 5.35 -11.83
N TYR A 219 -8.85 5.24 -10.62
CA TYR A 219 -8.01 4.11 -10.25
C TYR A 219 -8.78 2.79 -10.30
N PHE A 220 -10.00 2.74 -9.79
CA PHE A 220 -10.79 1.52 -9.82
C PHE A 220 -10.97 0.98 -11.24
N LEU A 221 -11.27 1.84 -12.22
CA LEU A 221 -11.46 1.40 -13.60
C LEU A 221 -10.15 0.91 -14.21
N ILE A 222 -9.05 1.64 -14.01
CA ILE A 222 -7.72 1.27 -14.52
C ILE A 222 -7.24 -0.09 -13.99
N PHE A 223 -7.54 -0.46 -12.74
CA PHE A 223 -7.05 -1.70 -12.13
C PHE A 223 -7.91 -2.94 -12.38
N ASN A 224 -9.12 -2.79 -12.93
CA ASN A 224 -9.97 -3.94 -13.27
C ASN A 224 -9.94 -4.23 -14.78
N TYR A 225 -8.97 -3.67 -15.49
CA TYR A 225 -8.84 -3.86 -16.91
C TYR A 225 -8.19 -5.23 -17.27
N GLU A 226 -8.70 -5.88 -18.32
CA GLU A 226 -8.25 -7.15 -18.94
C GLU A 226 -8.31 -8.43 -18.08
N ASP A 227 -7.91 -8.40 -16.80
CA ASP A 227 -7.80 -9.60 -15.96
C ASP A 227 -8.97 -9.76 -14.96
N VAL A 228 -9.98 -8.89 -15.06
CA VAL A 228 -11.17 -8.92 -14.21
C VAL A 228 -12.42 -8.88 -15.08
N ALA A 229 -13.19 -9.97 -15.04
CA ALA A 229 -14.54 -9.98 -15.59
C ALA A 229 -15.52 -9.40 -14.57
N ILE A 230 -16.31 -8.42 -14.96
CA ILE A 230 -17.36 -7.82 -14.14
C ILE A 230 -18.69 -8.37 -14.64
N ASP A 231 -19.43 -9.02 -13.75
CA ASP A 231 -20.67 -9.75 -14.06
C ASP A 231 -20.50 -10.73 -15.24
N ASN A 232 -19.35 -11.42 -15.24
CA ASN A 232 -18.88 -12.36 -16.28
C ASN A 232 -18.47 -11.74 -17.62
N THR A 233 -18.38 -10.41 -17.71
CA THR A 233 -17.94 -9.71 -18.93
C THR A 233 -16.56 -9.08 -18.73
N ILE A 234 -15.64 -9.37 -19.65
CA ILE A 234 -14.33 -8.67 -19.70
C ILE A 234 -14.51 -7.43 -20.56
N PHE A 235 -14.34 -6.26 -19.95
CA PHE A 235 -14.48 -4.98 -20.64
C PHE A 235 -13.16 -4.55 -21.29
N LYS A 236 -13.28 -3.84 -22.42
CA LYS A 236 -12.17 -3.22 -23.13
C LYS A 236 -11.78 -1.88 -22.49
N ILE A 237 -10.65 -1.32 -22.89
CA ILE A 237 -10.14 -0.10 -22.26
C ILE A 237 -10.98 1.12 -22.65
N GLU A 238 -11.54 1.08 -23.86
CA GLU A 238 -12.52 2.00 -24.40
C GLU A 238 -13.81 2.02 -23.55
N ASP A 239 -14.23 0.86 -23.04
CA ASP A 239 -15.41 0.74 -22.18
C ASP A 239 -15.17 1.42 -20.83
N TYR A 240 -14.02 1.16 -20.22
CA TYR A 240 -13.62 1.81 -18.97
C TYR A 240 -13.41 3.33 -19.13
N SER A 241 -12.91 3.78 -20.27
CA SER A 241 -12.86 5.21 -20.63
C SER A 241 -14.26 5.82 -20.62
N TYR A 242 -15.21 5.20 -21.34
CA TYR A 242 -16.59 5.68 -21.44
C TYR A 242 -17.29 5.75 -20.07
N ILE A 243 -17.08 4.73 -19.23
CA ILE A 243 -17.57 4.69 -17.84
C ILE A 243 -17.02 5.87 -17.04
N TYR A 244 -15.72 6.19 -17.20
CA TYR A 244 -15.09 7.31 -16.51
C TYR A 244 -15.59 8.68 -16.99
N GLN A 245 -15.75 8.85 -18.31
CA GLN A 245 -16.32 10.06 -18.90
C GLN A 245 -17.72 10.35 -18.34
N ASN A 246 -18.53 9.31 -18.13
CA ASN A 246 -19.90 9.40 -17.62
C ASN A 246 -20.02 9.17 -16.09
N ARG A 247 -18.92 9.30 -15.35
CA ARG A 247 -18.84 8.96 -13.90
C ARG A 247 -19.89 9.67 -13.04
N ASP A 248 -20.23 10.91 -13.36
CA ASP A 248 -21.18 11.68 -12.56
C ASP A 248 -22.55 11.03 -12.54
N GLN A 249 -22.95 10.40 -13.64
CA GLN A 249 -24.21 9.68 -13.74
C GLN A 249 -24.22 8.34 -12.97
N ILE A 250 -23.06 7.79 -12.65
CA ILE A 250 -22.92 6.57 -11.83
C ILE A 250 -23.14 6.91 -10.35
N PHE A 251 -22.65 8.08 -9.93
CA PHE A 251 -22.71 8.54 -8.55
C PHE A 251 -23.89 9.45 -8.23
N SER A 252 -24.60 9.98 -9.24
CA SER A 252 -25.75 10.87 -9.06
C SER A 252 -26.97 10.20 -8.41
N TYR A 253 -27.11 8.88 -8.52
CA TYR A 253 -28.31 8.16 -8.06
C TYR A 253 -28.51 8.25 -6.53
N ASN A 254 -27.43 8.30 -5.74
CA ASN A 254 -27.53 8.48 -4.28
C ASN A 254 -27.49 9.95 -3.82
N LYS A 255 -27.40 10.94 -4.71
CA LYS A 255 -27.52 12.36 -4.29
C LYS A 255 -28.97 12.72 -3.91
N LYS A 256 -29.95 11.88 -4.28
CA LYS A 256 -31.39 12.10 -4.02
C LYS A 256 -31.98 11.26 -2.88
N THR A 257 -31.30 10.21 -2.44
CA THR A 257 -31.68 9.47 -1.23
C THR A 257 -30.74 9.90 -0.11
N GLY A 258 -31.04 11.06 0.46
CA GLY A 258 -30.61 11.37 1.81
C GLY A 258 -31.35 10.46 2.77
N GLU A 259 -30.81 9.26 2.98
CA GLU A 259 -31.10 8.36 4.11
C GLU A 259 -29.77 7.84 4.66
#